data_AF-A0A7C3EVN8-F1
#
_entry.id   AF-A0A7C3EVN8-F1
#
_cell.length_a   1.000
_cell.length_b   1.000
_cell.length_c   1.000
_cell.angle_alpha   90.00
_cell.angle_beta   90.00
_cell.angle_gamma   90.00
#
_symmetry.space_group_name_H-M   'P 1'
#
loop_
_entity.id
_entity.type
_entity.pdbx_description
1 polymer ?
#
loop_
_entity_poly.entity_id
_entity_poly.type
_entity_poly.pdbx_seq_one_letter_code
_entity_poly.pdbx_strand_id
1 'polypeptide(L)' 'MASREMHKATCASCGKECEVPFKPDGTRPVYCRECYSKRRQPRRY' A
#
# COMPACT_ATOMS: atom_id res chain seq x y z
N MET A 1 11.53 10.68 -18.76
CA MET A 1 11.16 9.36 -18.18
C MET A 1 10.95 9.56 -16.70
N ALA A 2 9.72 9.53 -16.19
CA ALA A 2 9.45 9.77 -14.77
C ALA A 2 9.76 8.49 -13.98
N SER A 3 10.87 8.50 -13.25
CA SER A 3 11.26 7.48 -12.28
C SER A 3 10.17 7.37 -11.23
N ARG A 4 9.42 6.26 -11.23
CA ARG A 4 8.45 5.98 -10.16
C ARG A 4 9.25 5.62 -8.92
N GLU A 5 9.46 6.57 -8.03
CA GLU A 5 10.10 6.33 -6.74
C GLU A 5 9.22 5.38 -5.93
N MET A 6 9.69 4.14 -5.76
CA MET A 6 9.07 3.16 -4.90
C MET A 6 9.65 3.33 -3.50
N HIS A 7 8.80 3.65 -2.54
CA HIS A 7 9.18 3.78 -1.13
C HIS A 7 8.91 2.46 -0.41
N LYS A 8 9.88 2.01 0.39
CA LYS A 8 9.67 0.89 1.31
C LYS A 8 8.75 1.33 2.44
N ALA A 9 7.72 0.55 2.70
CA ALA A 9 6.76 0.82 3.74
C ALA A 9 6.22 -0.48 4.35
N THR A 10 5.86 -0.41 5.63
CA THR A 10 5.35 -1.56 6.37
C THR A 10 3.83 -1.58 6.32
N CYS A 11 3.25 -2.72 5.95
CA CYS A 11 1.81 -2.89 5.89
C CYS A 11 1.20 -2.83 7.30
N ALA A 12 0.34 -1.84 7.57
CA ALA A 12 -0.33 -1.68 8.85
C ALA A 12 -1.35 -2.79 9.18
N SER A 13 -1.71 -3.62 8.20
CA SER A 13 -2.66 -4.72 8.41
C SER A 13 -1.99 -6.08 8.66
N CYS A 14 -0.80 -6.33 8.13
CA CYS A 14 -0.13 -7.63 8.23
C CYS A 14 1.33 -7.55 8.67
N GLY A 15 1.89 -6.36 8.84
CA GLY A 15 3.26 -6.12 9.29
C GLY A 15 4.35 -6.39 8.25
N LYS A 16 3.99 -6.81 7.02
CA LYS A 16 4.97 -7.11 5.97
C LYS A 16 5.55 -5.85 5.33
N GLU A 17 6.82 -5.89 4.97
CA GLU A 17 7.48 -4.86 4.17
C GLU A 17 7.00 -4.93 2.70
N CYS A 18 6.67 -3.78 2.13
CA CYS A 18 6.23 -3.67 0.73
C CYS A 18 6.73 -2.38 0.09
N GLU A 19 6.83 -2.38 -1.23
CA GLU A 19 7.23 -1.23 -2.02
C GLU A 19 5.99 -0.53 -2.57
N VAL A 20 5.82 0.75 -2.23
CA VAL A 20 4.65 1.54 -2.61
C VAL A 20 5.07 2.81 -3.35
N PRO A 21 4.32 3.24 -4.38
CA PRO A 21 4.65 4.43 -5.16
C PRO A 21 4.24 5.74 -4.48
N PHE A 22 3.92 5.71 -3.18
CA PHE A 22 3.50 6.85 -2.40
C PHE A 22 4.37 6.96 -1.15
N LYS A 23 4.63 8.18 -0.69
CA LYS A 23 5.44 8.42 0.50
C LYS A 23 4.64 7.99 1.75
N PRO A 24 5.16 7.10 2.60
CA PRO A 24 4.49 6.75 3.85
C PRO A 24 4.65 7.91 4.86
N ASP A 25 3.61 8.75 5.00
CA ASP A 25 3.66 9.95 5.84
C ASP A 25 3.47 9.66 7.35
N GLY A 26 3.41 8.38 7.77
CA GLY A 26 3.10 7.94 9.13
C GLY A 26 1.67 8.24 9.63
N THR A 27 0.99 9.17 8.96
CA THR A 27 -0.38 9.61 9.26
C THR A 27 -1.42 8.70 8.60
N ARG A 28 -1.10 8.15 7.41
CA ARG A 28 -1.96 7.22 6.68
C ARG A 28 -1.39 5.80 6.72
N PRO A 29 -2.20 4.78 7.07
CA PRO A 29 -1.74 3.40 7.11
C PRO A 29 -1.43 2.90 5.70
N VAL A 30 -0.22 2.36 5.52
CA VAL A 30 0.17 1.69 4.28
C VAL A 30 -0.42 0.29 4.25
N TYR A 31 -0.93 -0.12 3.10
CA TYR A 31 -1.39 -1.48 2.89
C TYR A 31 -0.67 -2.12 1.70
N CYS A 32 -0.23 -3.36 1.87
CA CYS A 32 0.26 -4.15 0.74
C CYS A 32 -0.88 -4.45 -0.24
N ARG A 33 -0.52 -4.82 -1.48
CA ARG A 33 -1.49 -5.12 -2.55
C ARG A 33 -2.56 -6.13 -2.12
N GLU A 34 -2.19 -7.11 -1.32
CA GLU A 34 -3.13 -8.12 -0.79
C GLU A 34 -4.14 -7.53 0.20
N CYS A 35 -3.66 -6.79 1.21
CA CYS A 35 -4.52 -6.15 2.22
C CYS A 35 -5.39 -5.06 1.60
N TYR A 36 -4.84 -4.31 0.63
CA TYR A 36 -5.59 -3.32 -0.13
C TYR A 36 -6.69 -3.98 -0.97
N SER A 37 -6.39 -5.07 -1.69
CA SER A 37 -7.40 -5.83 -2.44
C SER A 37 -8.48 -6.45 -1.55
N LYS A 38 -8.13 -6.94 -0.36
CA LYS A 38 -9.12 -7.45 0.62
C LYS A 38 -10.04 -6.34 1.15
N ARG A 39 -9.50 -5.15 1.42
CA ARG A 39 -10.28 -3.97 1.88
C ARG A 39 -11.12 -3.36 0.78
N ARG A 40 -10.57 -3.28 -0.43
CA ARG A 40 -11.26 -2.82 -1.63
C ARG A 40 -12.13 -3.97 -2.14
N GLN A 41 -13.15 -4.34 -1.34
CA GLN A 41 -14.19 -5.27 -1.79
C GLN A 41 -14.58 -4.89 -3.22
N PRO A 42 -14.71 -5.87 -4.13
CA PRO A 42 -15.19 -5.59 -5.47
C PRO A 42 -16.52 -4.86 -5.30
N ARG A 43 -16.67 -3.69 -5.94
CA ARG A 43 -18.00 -3.15 -6.18
C ARG A 43 -18.76 -4.30 -6.85
N ARG A 44 -19.67 -4.90 -6.09
CA ARG A 44 -20.52 -5.96 -6.60
C ARG A 44 -21.45 -5.27 -7.58
N TYR A 45 -21.21 -5.64 -8.85
CA TYR A 45 -22.09 -5.52 -10.02
C TYR A 45 -22.46 -4.10 -10.44
#